data_AF-A0A820J4Z6-F1
#
_entry.id   AF-A0A820J4Z6-F1
#
_cell.length_a   1.000
_cell.length_b   1.000
_cell.length_c   1.000
_cell.angle_alpha   90.00
_cell.angle_beta   90.00
_cell.angle_gamma   90.00
#
_symmetry.space_group_name_H-M   'P 1'
#
loop_
_entity.id
_entity.type
_entity.pdbx_description
1 polymer ?
#
loop_
_entity_poly.entity_id
_entity_poly.type
_entity_poly.pdbx_seq_one_letter_code
_entity_poly.pdbx_strand_id
1 'polypeptide(L)'
;IKPDYTIGLNDEIDCLIVGGYFGTGRLRAGMLSHFLCCAVVKQTNNSEQKNVDDENATTSTQCKADVRDFLYYTFCKIGSGYTHKELLDFNNRFANKWKPWTKKTAPSYILCTHEKPDVWIEPNDSCIVQVKATEFMTSDKYKCGFTLRFPRLEKFREDKAWHECVTYQELIDLR
;
A
#
# COMPACT_ATOMS: atom_id res chain seq x y z
N ILE A 1 -27.97 -28.09 7.16
CA ILE A 1 -26.71 -27.43 6.72
C ILE A 1 -26.58 -26.18 7.58
N LYS A 2 -25.55 -26.09 8.43
CA LYS A 2 -25.33 -24.88 9.26
C LYS A 2 -24.74 -23.79 8.35
N PRO A 3 -25.15 -22.52 8.48
CA PRO A 3 -24.41 -21.43 7.85
C PRO A 3 -22.99 -21.46 8.43
N ASP A 4 -21.99 -21.54 7.57
CA ASP A 4 -20.61 -21.33 7.98
C ASP A 4 -20.52 -19.92 8.56
N TYR A 5 -20.11 -19.84 9.83
CA TYR A 5 -19.77 -18.59 10.48
C TYR A 5 -18.45 -18.08 9.89
N THR A 6 -18.45 -17.57 8.66
CA THR A 6 -17.34 -16.76 8.15
C THR A 6 -17.46 -15.38 8.78
N ILE A 7 -16.91 -15.22 9.98
CA ILE A 7 -16.78 -13.92 10.63
C ILE A 7 -15.59 -13.20 9.97
N GLY A 8 -15.80 -12.69 8.77
CA GLY A 8 -14.86 -11.80 8.11
C GLY A 8 -15.27 -11.37 6.71
N LEU A 9 -14.60 -10.32 6.20
CA LEU A 9 -14.63 -9.97 4.81
C LEU A 9 -14.03 -11.18 4.06
N ASN A 10 -14.79 -11.81 3.17
CA ASN A 10 -14.27 -12.96 2.41
C ASN A 10 -13.19 -12.55 1.39
N ASP A 11 -13.02 -11.25 1.17
CA ASP A 11 -12.12 -10.70 0.17
C ASP A 11 -10.73 -10.46 0.73
N GLU A 12 -9.74 -10.94 -0.01
CA GLU A 12 -8.33 -10.71 0.21
C GLU A 12 -7.92 -9.42 -0.51
N ILE A 13 -7.35 -8.47 0.24
CA ILE A 13 -6.99 -7.15 -0.29
C ILE A 13 -5.49 -7.11 -0.54
N ASP A 14 -5.09 -6.96 -1.81
CA ASP A 14 -3.69 -6.73 -2.19
C ASP A 14 -3.38 -5.24 -2.14
N CYS A 15 -2.72 -4.76 -1.09
CA CYS A 15 -2.41 -3.35 -0.91
C CYS A 15 -0.90 -3.08 -0.84
N LEU A 16 -0.49 -1.86 -1.17
CA LEU A 16 0.92 -1.47 -1.18
C LEU A 16 1.36 -0.93 0.19
N ILE A 17 2.53 -1.35 0.68
CA ILE A 17 3.16 -0.72 1.84
C ILE A 17 3.74 0.64 1.42
N VAL A 18 3.45 1.69 2.18
CA VAL A 18 4.00 3.04 1.94
C VAL A 18 4.72 3.63 3.16
N GLY A 19 4.54 3.01 4.33
CA GLY A 19 5.17 3.47 5.56
C GLY A 19 5.42 2.35 6.56
N GLY A 20 6.34 2.60 7.49
CA GLY A 20 6.71 1.69 8.55
C GLY A 20 6.75 2.38 9.91
N TYR A 21 6.51 1.58 10.96
CA TYR A 21 6.66 1.99 12.36
C TYR A 21 7.62 1.06 13.07
N PHE A 22 8.50 1.64 13.88
CA PHE A 22 9.44 0.85 14.66
C PHE A 22 8.72 0.08 15.76
N GLY A 23 9.09 -1.19 15.92
CA GLY A 23 8.62 -2.02 17.01
C GLY A 23 9.13 -1.55 18.35
N THR A 24 8.30 -1.76 19.35
CA THR A 24 8.66 -1.59 20.76
C THR A 24 8.90 -2.96 21.40
N GLY A 25 9.63 -2.97 22.51
CA GLY A 25 9.90 -4.19 23.29
C GLY A 25 11.07 -5.04 22.80
N ARG A 26 11.45 -6.05 23.59
CA ARG A 26 12.71 -6.79 23.43
C ARG A 26 12.86 -7.52 22.08
N LEU A 27 11.76 -8.04 21.54
CA LEU A 27 11.80 -8.90 20.34
C LEU A 27 11.72 -8.14 19.01
N ARG A 28 11.31 -6.86 19.03
CA ARG A 28 11.06 -6.07 17.81
C ARG A 28 11.69 -4.67 17.84
N ALA A 29 12.39 -4.31 18.91
CA ALA A 29 13.12 -3.06 19.00
C ALA A 29 14.13 -2.93 17.86
N GLY A 30 14.13 -1.78 17.19
CA GLY A 30 15.01 -1.49 16.06
C GLY A 30 14.55 -2.05 14.71
N MET A 31 13.49 -2.85 14.67
CA MET A 31 12.90 -3.35 13.43
C MET A 31 11.59 -2.65 13.13
N LEU A 32 11.28 -2.44 11.87
CA LEU A 32 9.92 -2.09 11.46
C LEU A 32 9.03 -3.29 11.71
N SER A 33 7.92 -3.06 12.42
CA SER A 33 7.01 -4.11 12.86
C SER A 33 5.55 -3.78 12.70
N HIS A 34 5.23 -2.60 12.19
CA HIS A 34 3.90 -2.26 11.71
C HIS A 34 4.07 -1.52 10.40
N PHE A 35 3.11 -1.68 9.48
CA PHE A 35 3.18 -1.13 8.13
C PHE A 35 1.92 -0.36 7.81
N LEU A 36 2.09 0.85 7.27
CA LEU A 36 1.02 1.68 6.73
C LEU A 36 0.80 1.31 5.26
N CYS A 37 -0.43 0.94 4.92
CA CYS A 37 -0.78 0.50 3.58
C CYS A 37 -1.71 1.50 2.88
N CYS A 38 -1.65 1.51 1.55
CA CYS A 38 -2.45 2.38 0.70
C CYS A 38 -3.16 1.64 -0.44
N ALA A 39 -4.19 2.29 -0.97
CA ALA A 39 -4.75 2.03 -2.28
C ALA A 39 -4.32 3.13 -3.26
N VAL A 40 -4.32 2.82 -4.57
CA VAL A 40 -3.91 3.77 -5.60
C VAL A 40 -5.10 4.47 -6.27
N VAL A 41 -4.87 5.70 -6.68
CA VAL A 41 -5.77 6.50 -7.52
C VAL A 41 -4.96 6.96 -8.72
N LYS A 42 -5.31 6.49 -9.92
CA LYS A 42 -4.63 6.94 -11.16
C LYS A 42 -4.98 8.40 -11.43
N GLN A 43 -3.97 9.21 -11.71
CA GLN A 43 -4.13 10.61 -12.08
C GLN A 43 -4.42 10.69 -13.57
N THR A 44 -5.51 11.37 -13.94
CA THR A 44 -5.78 11.74 -15.33
C THR A 44 -4.95 12.98 -15.65
N ASN A 45 -3.76 12.80 -16.22
CA ASN A 45 -3.01 13.92 -16.75
C ASN A 45 -3.64 14.32 -18.09
N ASN A 46 -4.20 15.53 -18.21
CA ASN A 46 -4.76 16.10 -19.45
C ASN A 46 -3.69 16.32 -20.57
N SER A 47 -2.53 15.68 -20.48
CA SER A 47 -1.42 15.81 -21.43
C SER A 47 -1.54 14.90 -22.66
N GLU A 48 -2.62 14.11 -22.80
CA GLU A 48 -2.90 13.31 -24.00
C GLU A 48 -3.48 14.12 -25.18
N GLN A 49 -3.66 15.43 -25.05
CA GLN A 49 -3.92 16.31 -26.20
C GLN A 49 -2.60 16.91 -26.74
N LYS A 50 -1.70 16.07 -27.25
CA LYS A 50 -0.61 16.52 -28.13
C LYS A 50 -0.70 15.77 -29.46
N ASN A 51 -1.30 16.46 -30.43
CA ASN A 51 -1.16 16.37 -31.89
C ASN A 51 -0.90 14.97 -32.46
N VAL A 52 -1.98 14.35 -32.93
CA VAL A 52 -1.97 13.41 -34.05
C VAL A 52 -1.47 14.21 -35.26
N ASP A 53 -0.26 13.94 -35.73
CA ASP A 53 0.24 14.19 -37.09
C ASP A 53 1.68 13.63 -37.18
N ASP A 54 1.84 12.30 -37.07
CA ASP A 54 3.00 11.62 -37.67
C ASP A 54 2.71 10.12 -37.89
N GLU A 55 2.33 9.77 -39.12
CA GLU A 55 2.20 8.40 -39.59
C GLU A 55 3.59 7.80 -39.84
N ASN A 56 4.21 7.20 -38.81
CA ASN A 56 5.05 5.99 -38.87
C ASN A 56 5.96 5.86 -37.63
N ALA A 57 5.48 5.16 -36.60
CA ALA A 57 6.37 4.55 -35.60
C ALA A 57 5.75 3.25 -35.07
N THR A 58 5.97 2.18 -35.83
CA THR A 58 5.81 0.79 -35.38
C THR A 58 6.90 0.48 -34.35
N THR A 59 6.69 0.92 -33.11
CA THR A 59 7.39 0.39 -31.93
C THR A 59 6.45 0.51 -30.74
N SER A 60 5.85 -0.61 -30.34
CA SER A 60 5.08 -0.73 -29.10
C SER A 60 6.00 -0.49 -27.90
N THR A 61 6.25 0.79 -27.61
CA THR A 61 6.94 1.21 -26.40
C THR A 61 5.99 0.95 -25.26
N GLN A 62 6.20 -0.15 -24.53
CA GLN A 62 5.45 -0.41 -23.32
C GLN A 62 5.77 0.70 -22.33
N CYS A 63 4.86 1.66 -22.19
CA CYS A 63 5.00 2.79 -21.29
C CYS A 63 5.16 2.24 -19.86
N LYS A 64 6.37 2.34 -19.31
CA LYS A 64 6.66 1.94 -17.92
C LYS A 64 5.87 2.86 -16.99
N ALA A 65 5.09 2.30 -16.07
CA ALA A 65 4.31 3.07 -15.10
C ALA A 65 5.23 3.98 -14.25
N ASP A 66 4.88 5.26 -14.14
CA ASP A 66 5.58 6.21 -13.26
C ASP A 66 4.88 6.28 -11.90
N VAL A 67 5.66 6.36 -10.82
CA VAL A 67 5.11 6.53 -9.46
C VAL A 67 4.25 7.79 -9.32
N ARG A 68 4.48 8.80 -10.17
CA ARG A 68 3.77 10.09 -10.20
C ARG A 68 2.50 10.07 -11.04
N ASP A 69 2.19 8.96 -11.70
CA ASP A 69 0.90 8.75 -12.34
C ASP A 69 -0.19 8.39 -11.32
N PHE A 70 0.16 8.22 -10.04
CA PHE A 70 -0.74 7.75 -9.00
C PHE A 70 -0.67 8.63 -7.74
N LEU A 71 -1.82 8.76 -7.09
CA LEU A 71 -1.92 9.16 -5.69
C LEU A 71 -2.14 7.91 -4.83
N TYR A 72 -1.53 7.89 -3.64
CA TYR A 72 -1.53 6.74 -2.74
C TYR A 72 -2.32 7.10 -1.48
N TYR A 73 -3.54 6.59 -1.39
CA TYR A 73 -4.47 6.90 -0.31
C TYR A 73 -4.31 5.87 0.79
N THR A 74 -3.78 6.30 1.94
CA THR A 74 -3.64 5.40 3.10
C THR A 74 -5.01 4.97 3.63
N PHE A 75 -5.10 3.72 4.10
CA PHE A 75 -6.36 3.20 4.66
C PHE A 75 -6.18 2.25 5.84
N CYS A 76 -5.05 1.58 6.02
CA CYS A 76 -4.88 0.68 7.17
C CYS A 76 -3.44 0.59 7.66
N LYS A 77 -3.31 0.21 8.94
CA LYS A 77 -2.05 -0.12 9.59
C LYS A 77 -2.08 -1.58 10.01
N ILE A 78 -1.03 -2.32 9.69
CA ILE A 78 -0.95 -3.76 9.89
C ILE A 78 0.26 -4.08 10.76
N GLY A 79 0.04 -4.81 11.85
CA GLY A 79 1.07 -5.17 12.84
C GLY A 79 1.12 -6.67 13.17
N SER A 80 0.48 -7.50 12.35
CA SER A 80 0.34 -8.93 12.59
C SER A 80 0.16 -9.72 11.29
N GLY A 81 0.30 -11.04 11.36
CA GLY A 81 0.08 -11.96 10.23
C GLY A 81 1.36 -12.56 9.63
N TYR A 82 2.52 -12.03 10.00
CA TYR A 82 3.82 -12.59 9.63
C TYR A 82 4.53 -13.28 10.81
N THR A 83 5.33 -14.27 10.47
CA THR A 83 6.32 -14.90 11.34
C THR A 83 7.49 -13.95 11.64
N HIS A 84 8.29 -14.28 12.64
CA HIS A 84 9.51 -13.51 12.94
C HIS A 84 10.51 -13.56 11.78
N LYS A 85 10.64 -14.72 11.11
CA LYS A 85 11.54 -14.89 9.96
C LYS A 85 11.14 -13.97 8.80
N GLU A 86 9.85 -13.97 8.43
CA GLU A 86 9.36 -13.09 7.36
C GLU A 86 9.56 -11.62 7.69
N LEU A 87 9.35 -11.23 8.96
CA LEU A 87 9.59 -9.86 9.39
C LEU A 87 11.06 -9.47 9.28
N LEU A 88 11.98 -10.37 9.63
CA LEU A 88 13.42 -10.16 9.51
C LEU A 88 13.84 -10.06 8.04
N ASP A 89 13.37 -10.98 7.20
CA ASP A 89 13.64 -10.98 5.75
C ASP A 89 13.13 -9.69 5.10
N PHE A 90 11.92 -9.23 5.46
CA PHE A 90 11.38 -7.96 5.01
C PHE A 90 12.27 -6.78 5.42
N ASN A 91 12.65 -6.69 6.70
CA ASN A 91 13.47 -5.58 7.18
C ASN A 91 14.85 -5.54 6.48
N ASN A 92 15.48 -6.71 6.28
CA ASN A 92 16.74 -6.81 5.56
C ASN A 92 16.61 -6.38 4.09
N ARG A 93 15.53 -6.82 3.43
CA ARG A 93 15.27 -6.52 2.02
C ARG A 93 15.11 -5.03 1.74
N PHE A 94 14.46 -4.29 2.64
CA PHE A 94 14.13 -2.87 2.44
C PHE A 94 14.97 -1.90 3.28
N ALA A 95 15.99 -2.39 4.02
CA ALA A 95 16.73 -1.60 5.02
C ALA A 95 17.24 -0.24 4.51
N ASN A 96 17.72 -0.16 3.28
CA ASN A 96 18.29 1.05 2.68
C ASN A 96 17.29 1.89 1.86
N LYS A 97 16.01 1.49 1.82
CA LYS A 97 14.95 2.16 1.05
C LYS A 97 14.10 3.12 1.88
N TRP A 98 14.14 2.97 3.20
CA TRP A 98 13.36 3.77 4.14
C TRP A 98 13.91 5.18 4.30
N LYS A 99 13.01 6.16 4.25
CA LYS A 99 13.29 7.58 4.45
C LYS A 99 12.50 8.06 5.67
N PRO A 100 13.07 8.88 6.56
CA PRO A 100 12.32 9.44 7.69
C PRO A 100 11.07 10.20 7.22
N TRP A 101 9.94 10.03 7.90
CA TRP A 101 8.74 10.82 7.61
C TRP A 101 8.77 12.15 8.34
N THR A 102 8.95 13.24 7.59
CA THR A 102 8.95 14.62 8.12
C THR A 102 8.22 15.53 7.15
N LYS A 103 7.89 16.78 7.55
CA LYS A 103 7.29 17.76 6.62
C LYS A 103 8.13 18.02 5.36
N LYS A 104 9.46 17.85 5.44
CA LYS A 104 10.38 18.10 4.32
C LYS A 104 10.55 16.88 3.40
N THR A 105 10.40 15.68 3.97
CA THR A 105 10.69 14.42 3.27
C THR A 105 9.44 13.68 2.84
N ALA A 106 8.28 13.97 3.45
CA ALA A 106 7.02 13.34 3.09
C ALA A 106 6.63 13.70 1.64
N PRO A 107 6.42 12.70 0.77
CA PRO A 107 6.05 12.92 -0.61
C PRO A 107 4.61 13.46 -0.72
N SER A 108 4.38 14.38 -1.65
CA SER A 108 3.06 14.99 -1.88
C SER A 108 2.00 14.03 -2.45
N TYR A 109 2.42 12.89 -3.00
CA TYR A 109 1.55 11.89 -3.64
C TYR A 109 1.18 10.75 -2.68
N ILE A 110 1.87 10.57 -1.54
CA ILE A 110 1.44 9.66 -0.47
C ILE A 110 0.60 10.45 0.53
N LEU A 111 -0.71 10.21 0.50
CA LEU A 111 -1.67 11.02 1.24
C LEU A 111 -2.03 10.34 2.57
N CYS A 112 -1.66 11.02 3.65
CA CYS A 112 -1.95 10.65 5.03
C CYS A 112 -2.79 11.74 5.71
N THR A 113 -3.58 11.38 6.72
CA THR A 113 -4.31 12.34 7.58
C THR A 113 -3.68 12.36 8.98
N HIS A 114 -4.28 11.68 9.95
CA HIS A 114 -3.81 11.66 11.34
C HIS A 114 -2.77 10.57 11.57
N GLU A 115 -2.94 9.38 10.97
CA GLU A 115 -1.97 8.30 11.07
C GLU A 115 -0.80 8.55 10.10
N LYS A 116 0.39 8.83 10.67
CA LYS A 116 1.62 9.10 9.92
C LYS A 116 2.68 8.08 10.34
N PRO A 117 3.45 7.51 9.41
CA PRO A 117 4.47 6.52 9.74
C PRO A 117 5.72 7.18 10.32
N ASP A 118 6.62 6.39 10.90
CA ASP A 118 7.94 6.87 11.32
C ASP A 118 8.86 7.06 10.10
N VAL A 119 8.73 6.15 9.13
CA VAL A 119 9.49 6.12 7.88
C VAL A 119 8.57 5.81 6.71
N TRP A 120 8.96 6.22 5.50
CA TRP A 120 8.27 5.90 4.26
C TRP A 120 9.22 5.31 3.22
N ILE A 121 8.64 4.66 2.23
CA ILE A 121 9.33 4.02 1.12
C ILE A 121 8.75 4.52 -0.20
N GLU A 122 9.60 4.66 -1.22
CA GLU A 122 9.14 5.00 -2.57
C GLU A 122 8.25 3.87 -3.11
N PRO A 123 7.07 4.13 -3.71
CA PRO A 123 6.16 3.09 -4.15
C PRO A 123 6.79 2.03 -5.06
N ASN A 124 7.66 2.43 -5.99
CA ASN A 124 8.36 1.51 -6.89
C ASN A 124 9.46 0.66 -6.23
N ASP A 125 9.93 1.05 -5.05
CA ASP A 125 10.88 0.30 -4.23
C ASP A 125 10.17 -0.58 -3.18
N SER A 126 8.85 -0.46 -3.07
CA SER A 126 8.05 -1.14 -2.05
C SER A 126 7.54 -2.52 -2.51
N CYS A 127 6.71 -3.16 -1.69
CA CYS A 127 6.02 -4.39 -2.04
C CYS A 127 4.53 -4.37 -1.69
N ILE A 128 3.79 -5.17 -2.43
CA ILE A 128 2.39 -5.46 -2.16
C ILE A 128 2.30 -6.52 -1.07
N VAL A 129 1.30 -6.37 -0.21
CA VAL A 129 0.93 -7.35 0.79
C VAL A 129 -0.54 -7.69 0.65
N GLN A 130 -0.83 -8.97 0.78
CA GLN A 130 -2.18 -9.51 0.81
C GLN A 130 -2.69 -9.48 2.24
N VAL A 131 -3.89 -8.94 2.44
CA VAL A 131 -4.44 -8.62 3.76
C VAL A 131 -5.83 -9.21 3.90
N LYS A 132 -6.08 -9.85 5.04
CA LYS A 132 -7.42 -10.24 5.49
C LYS A 132 -7.87 -9.36 6.65
N ALA A 133 -9.17 -9.10 6.70
CA ALA A 133 -9.78 -8.32 7.76
C ALA A 133 -11.22 -8.79 8.01
N THR A 134 -11.79 -8.37 9.14
CA THR A 134 -13.15 -8.77 9.50
C THR A 134 -14.21 -7.91 8.83
N GLU A 135 -13.98 -6.60 8.73
CA GLU A 135 -14.93 -5.64 8.15
C GLU A 135 -14.24 -4.31 7.86
N PHE A 136 -14.88 -3.46 7.05
CA PHE A 136 -14.53 -2.05 6.92
C PHE A 136 -15.13 -1.20 8.04
N MET A 137 -14.39 -0.21 8.52
CA MET A 137 -14.83 0.75 9.53
C MET A 137 -14.60 2.18 9.04
N THR A 138 -15.58 3.07 9.22
CA THR A 138 -15.36 4.51 8.99
C THR A 138 -14.25 5.03 9.91
N SER A 139 -13.34 5.84 9.36
CA SER A 139 -12.20 6.38 10.10
C SER A 139 -11.64 7.61 9.41
N ASP A 140 -11.50 8.71 10.16
CA ASP A 140 -10.80 9.93 9.71
C ASP A 140 -9.27 9.79 9.78
N LYS A 141 -8.76 8.76 10.46
CA LYS A 141 -7.32 8.54 10.69
C LYS A 141 -6.51 8.31 9.41
N TYR A 142 -7.18 7.90 8.34
CA TYR A 142 -6.56 7.55 7.07
C TYR A 142 -7.20 8.32 5.91
N LYS A 143 -6.47 8.45 4.80
CA LYS A 143 -6.93 9.25 3.66
C LYS A 143 -8.19 8.69 2.99
N CYS A 144 -8.36 7.38 2.94
CA CYS A 144 -9.56 6.76 2.35
C CYS A 144 -10.86 7.08 3.10
N GLY A 145 -10.81 7.62 4.33
CA GLY A 145 -12.01 7.86 5.14
C GLY A 145 -12.59 6.61 5.81
N PHE A 146 -11.89 5.48 5.68
CA PHE A 146 -12.20 4.21 6.33
C PHE A 146 -10.91 3.42 6.61
N THR A 147 -11.06 2.33 7.36
CA THR A 147 -9.99 1.38 7.69
C THR A 147 -10.52 -0.03 7.80
N LEU A 148 -9.64 -0.98 8.08
CA LEU A 148 -9.95 -2.39 8.28
C LEU A 148 -9.99 -2.74 9.77
N ARG A 149 -10.97 -3.55 10.17
CA ARG A 149 -11.01 -4.14 11.52
C ARG A 149 -10.22 -5.45 11.53
N PHE A 150 -9.32 -5.57 12.51
CA PHE A 150 -8.45 -6.74 12.69
C PHE A 150 -7.65 -7.15 11.44
N PRO A 151 -6.97 -6.22 10.75
CA PRO A 151 -6.20 -6.56 9.56
C PRO A 151 -5.00 -7.46 9.92
N ARG A 152 -4.81 -8.51 9.13
CA ARG A 152 -3.69 -9.46 9.21
C ARG A 152 -3.06 -9.59 7.83
N LEU A 153 -1.73 -9.51 7.79
CA LEU A 153 -0.96 -9.79 6.59
C LEU A 153 -0.97 -11.31 6.36
N GLU A 154 -1.44 -11.75 5.21
CA GLU A 154 -1.43 -13.17 4.84
C GLU A 154 -0.20 -13.52 4.01
N LYS A 155 0.25 -12.60 3.15
CA LYS A 155 1.36 -12.86 2.23
C LYS A 155 2.06 -11.58 1.79
N PHE A 156 3.38 -11.62 1.65
CA PHE A 156 4.14 -10.64 0.87
C PHE A 156 4.08 -11.04 -0.61
N ARG A 157 3.47 -10.21 -1.46
CA ARG A 157 3.18 -10.49 -2.88
C ARG A 157 4.34 -10.07 -3.77
N GLU A 158 5.42 -10.84 -3.73
CA GLU A 158 6.59 -10.62 -4.58
C GLU A 158 6.31 -10.92 -6.07
N ASP A 159 5.20 -11.60 -6.34
CA ASP A 159 4.71 -11.91 -7.68
C ASP A 159 3.99 -10.74 -8.37
N LYS A 160 3.73 -9.64 -7.65
CA LYS A 160 3.04 -8.46 -8.17
C LYS A 160 3.95 -7.23 -8.18
N ALA A 161 3.87 -6.46 -9.25
CA ALA A 161 4.48 -5.13 -9.32
C ALA A 161 3.71 -4.13 -8.45
N TRP A 162 4.40 -3.11 -7.96
CA TRP A 162 3.84 -2.12 -7.04
C TRP A 162 2.55 -1.42 -7.52
N HIS A 163 2.39 -1.25 -8.84
CA HIS A 163 1.22 -0.60 -9.45
C HIS A 163 0.03 -1.55 -9.65
N GLU A 164 0.16 -2.82 -9.29
CA GLU A 164 -0.92 -3.83 -9.33
C GLU A 164 -1.64 -3.98 -7.98
N CYS A 165 -1.45 -3.02 -7.08
CA CYS A 165 -2.19 -2.96 -5.82
C CYS A 165 -3.61 -2.45 -6.05
N VAL A 166 -4.47 -2.73 -5.07
CA VAL A 166 -5.87 -2.33 -5.07
C VAL A 166 -6.03 -0.83 -5.31
N THR A 167 -6.95 -0.48 -6.17
CA THR A 167 -7.36 0.89 -6.42
C THR A 167 -8.33 1.37 -5.34
N TYR A 168 -8.43 2.69 -5.15
CA TYR A 168 -9.43 3.25 -4.24
C TYR A 168 -10.86 2.86 -4.64
N GLN A 169 -11.16 2.80 -5.94
CA GLN A 169 -12.49 2.42 -6.42
C GLN A 169 -12.82 0.96 -6.08
N GLU A 170 -11.89 0.03 -6.33
CA GLU A 170 -12.07 -1.37 -5.94
C GLU A 170 -12.29 -1.51 -4.43
N LEU A 171 -11.58 -0.75 -3.59
CA LEU A 171 -11.84 -0.78 -2.15
C LEU A 171 -13.24 -0.26 -1.77
N ILE A 172 -13.78 0.71 -2.51
CA ILE A 172 -15.14 1.19 -2.30
C ILE A 172 -16.16 0.13 -2.73
N ASP A 173 -15.91 -0.56 -3.82
CA ASP A 173 -16.80 -1.60 -4.34
C ASP A 173 -16.85 -2.84 -3.42
N LEU A 174 -15.77 -3.10 -2.67
CA LEU A 174 -15.69 -4.17 -1.66
C LEU A 174 -16.30 -3.80 -0.29
N ARG A 175 -16.60 -2.52 -0.05
CA ARG A 175 -17.02 -1.99 1.26
C ARG A 175 -18.53 -1.97 1.45
#